data_AF-G4R9C7-F1
#
_entry.id   AF-G4R9C7-F1
#
_cell.length_a   1.000
_cell.length_b   1.000
_cell.length_c   1.000
_cell.angle_alpha   90.00
_cell.angle_beta   90.00
_cell.angle_gamma   90.00
#
_symmetry.space_group_name_H-M   'P 1'
#
loop_
_entity.id
_entity.type
_entity.pdbx_description
1 polymer ?
#
loop_
_entity_poly.entity_id
_entity_poly.type
_entity_poly.pdbx_seq_one_letter_code
_entity_poly.pdbx_strand_id
1 'polypeptide(L)'
;MIVEFVRISEMGFNWMPIIQTAIGTAGGFMFGLLAFAIQQWFYRRRDQHDRDEAVNDALKRVLTCASTNMETLISHKRQFLNDLAPEVDTMQKLVEASYEDATNIKPLVEGSQKLRYFYQTIPHAYELEPPDFLELSRVAEEMPHLSTFIHRAMSAMKEYNAIRLERNTLISEHAKENAAGMNAYRVQYFANMLTGQGNGMILTVDDALAFFMLSNEQIENYFDHKVKLEGFMRYRPTDKAIRELPAIDRFSELRNQMVDFAERTGA
;
A
#
# COMPACT_ATOMS: atom_id res chain seq x y z
N MET A 1 -56.06 -67.32 38.64
CA MET A 1 -55.10 -66.20 38.50
C MET A 1 -54.68 -66.08 37.04
N ILE A 2 -55.60 -65.58 36.20
CA ILE A 2 -55.31 -65.05 34.87
C ILE A 2 -56.21 -63.82 34.78
N VAL A 3 -55.65 -62.71 35.24
CA VAL A 3 -56.21 -61.37 35.13
C VAL A 3 -55.58 -60.76 33.88
N GLU A 4 -56.40 -60.08 33.08
CA GLU A 4 -56.00 -59.15 32.01
C GLU A 4 -55.07 -59.69 30.92
N PHE A 5 -55.63 -60.23 29.83
CA PHE A 5 -54.89 -60.22 28.55
C PHE A 5 -55.74 -60.04 27.28
N VAL A 6 -57.05 -59.79 27.37
CA VAL A 6 -57.86 -59.62 26.15
C VAL A 6 -58.88 -58.51 26.32
N ARG A 7 -58.44 -57.26 26.10
CA ARG A 7 -59.32 -56.17 25.68
C ARG A 7 -58.56 -54.99 25.05
N ILE A 8 -57.66 -55.29 24.10
CA ILE A 8 -57.07 -54.28 23.20
C ILE A 8 -57.16 -54.78 21.74
N SER A 9 -58.27 -55.45 21.38
CA SER A 9 -58.53 -55.87 19.99
C SER A 9 -59.86 -55.35 19.42
N GLU A 10 -60.60 -54.54 20.19
CA GLU A 10 -61.90 -53.95 19.77
C GLU A 10 -61.90 -52.43 19.74
N MET A 11 -60.72 -51.79 19.72
CA MET A 11 -60.62 -50.43 19.21
C MET A 11 -60.11 -50.55 17.78
N GLY A 12 -61.01 -50.38 16.81
CA GLY A 12 -60.66 -50.18 15.41
C GLY A 12 -59.80 -48.93 15.30
N PHE A 13 -58.51 -49.06 15.58
CA PHE A 13 -57.55 -47.97 15.56
C PHE A 13 -57.30 -47.67 14.09
N ASN A 14 -58.03 -46.69 13.59
CA ASN A 14 -57.90 -46.24 12.21
C ASN A 14 -56.55 -45.51 12.11
N TRP A 15 -55.53 -46.20 11.58
CA TRP A 15 -54.17 -45.67 11.40
C TRP A 15 -54.10 -44.58 10.32
N MET A 16 -55.12 -44.47 9.49
CA MET A 16 -55.11 -43.60 8.31
C MET A 16 -54.95 -42.10 8.63
N PRO A 17 -55.63 -41.53 9.65
CA PRO A 17 -55.43 -40.13 10.04
C PRO A 17 -54.04 -39.86 10.63
N ILE A 18 -53.45 -40.84 11.33
CA ILE A 18 -52.11 -40.74 11.90
C ILE A 18 -51.06 -40.75 10.79
N ILE A 19 -51.22 -41.63 9.80
CA ILE A 19 -50.34 -41.70 8.62
C ILE A 19 -50.48 -40.42 7.77
N GLN A 20 -51.69 -39.92 7.55
CA GLN A 20 -51.91 -38.66 6.83
C GLN A 20 -51.31 -37.46 7.56
N THR A 21 -51.43 -37.39 8.88
CA THR A 21 -50.83 -36.33 9.70
C THR A 21 -49.31 -36.44 9.71
N ALA A 22 -48.76 -37.66 9.78
CA ALA A 22 -47.32 -37.92 9.71
C ALA A 22 -46.72 -37.59 8.34
N ILE A 23 -47.41 -37.91 7.24
CA ILE A 23 -46.99 -37.52 5.88
C ILE A 23 -47.10 -36.00 5.68
N GLY A 24 -48.17 -35.38 6.19
CA GLY A 24 -48.34 -33.93 6.12
C GLY A 24 -47.29 -33.15 6.92
N THR A 25 -46.92 -33.64 8.11
CA THR A 25 -45.87 -33.05 8.94
C THR A 25 -44.47 -33.33 8.40
N ALA A 26 -44.18 -34.55 7.93
CA ALA A 26 -42.90 -34.87 7.29
C ALA A 26 -42.72 -34.10 5.97
N GLY A 27 -43.77 -33.99 5.16
CA GLY A 27 -43.79 -33.17 3.95
C GLY A 27 -43.60 -31.68 4.27
N GLY A 28 -44.37 -31.13 5.21
CA GLY A 28 -44.23 -29.74 5.64
C GLY A 28 -42.85 -29.41 6.20
N PHE A 29 -42.24 -30.33 6.96
CA PHE A 29 -40.88 -30.18 7.47
C PHE A 29 -39.82 -30.22 6.35
N MET A 30 -39.94 -31.14 5.39
CA MET A 30 -39.05 -31.22 4.22
C MET A 30 -39.14 -29.98 3.33
N PHE A 31 -40.36 -29.47 3.06
CA PHE A 31 -40.55 -28.21 2.34
C PHE A 31 -40.00 -27.02 3.12
N GLY A 32 -40.14 -27.01 4.45
CA GLY A 32 -39.52 -26.01 5.33
C GLY A 32 -38.00 -26.01 5.26
N LEU A 33 -37.37 -27.19 5.29
CA LEU A 33 -35.92 -27.33 5.14
C LEU A 33 -35.44 -26.89 3.75
N LEU A 34 -36.18 -27.23 2.69
CA LEU A 34 -35.86 -26.81 1.34
C LEU A 34 -35.97 -25.29 1.17
N ALA A 35 -37.05 -24.69 1.68
CA ALA A 35 -37.24 -23.25 1.67
C ALA A 35 -36.14 -22.53 2.47
N PHE A 36 -35.76 -23.07 3.63
CA PHE A 36 -34.65 -22.57 4.43
C PHE A 36 -33.31 -22.69 3.71
N ALA A 37 -33.03 -23.82 3.04
CA ALA A 37 -31.81 -24.01 2.25
C ALA A 37 -31.73 -23.04 1.07
N ILE A 38 -32.85 -22.82 0.37
CA ILE A 38 -32.96 -21.84 -0.72
C ILE A 38 -32.74 -20.41 -0.17
N GLN A 39 -33.37 -20.07 0.95
CA GLN A 39 -33.21 -18.78 1.61
C GLN A 39 -31.76 -18.55 2.06
N GLN A 40 -31.13 -19.54 2.68
CA GLN A 40 -29.71 -19.49 3.04
C GLN A 40 -28.81 -19.33 1.81
N TRP A 41 -29.13 -20.00 0.71
CA TRP A 41 -28.37 -19.87 -0.53
C TRP A 41 -28.48 -18.47 -1.13
N PHE A 42 -29.68 -17.87 -1.15
CA PHE A 42 -29.85 -16.48 -1.58
C PHE A 42 -29.14 -15.49 -0.66
N TYR A 43 -29.21 -15.67 0.66
CA TYR A 43 -28.47 -14.83 1.60
C TYR A 43 -26.96 -14.93 1.38
N ARG A 44 -26.40 -16.15 1.25
CA ARG A 44 -24.97 -16.34 0.98
C ARG A 44 -24.54 -15.68 -0.33
N ARG A 45 -25.36 -15.79 -1.39
CA ARG A 45 -25.07 -15.13 -2.68
C ARG A 45 -25.10 -13.61 -2.59
N ARG A 46 -26.07 -13.05 -1.87
CA ARG A 46 -26.17 -11.61 -1.65
C ARG A 46 -25.01 -11.10 -0.78
N ASP A 47 -24.71 -11.79 0.32
CA ASP A 47 -23.59 -11.44 1.19
C ASP A 47 -22.25 -11.52 0.46
N GLN A 48 -22.08 -12.48 -0.46
CA GLN A 48 -20.89 -12.55 -1.34
C GLN A 48 -20.84 -11.38 -2.31
N HIS A 49 -21.94 -11.06 -2.99
CA HIS A 49 -21.99 -9.92 -3.91
C HIS A 49 -21.70 -8.59 -3.20
N ASP A 50 -22.31 -8.35 -2.04
CA ASP A 50 -22.12 -7.13 -1.26
C ASP A 50 -20.67 -7.03 -0.74
N ARG A 51 -20.03 -8.17 -0.42
CA ARG A 51 -18.59 -8.22 -0.08
C ARG A 51 -17.71 -7.91 -1.28
N ASP A 52 -17.97 -8.52 -2.43
CA ASP A 52 -17.19 -8.32 -3.65
C ASP A 52 -17.26 -6.85 -4.11
N GLU A 53 -18.44 -6.24 -4.05
CA GLU A 53 -18.63 -4.81 -4.36
C GLU A 53 -17.81 -3.92 -3.40
N ALA A 54 -17.85 -4.21 -2.10
CA ALA A 54 -17.08 -3.48 -1.10
C ALA A 54 -15.56 -3.62 -1.25
N VAL A 55 -15.06 -4.82 -1.60
CA VAL A 55 -13.64 -5.05 -1.89
C VAL A 55 -13.22 -4.30 -3.16
N ASN A 56 -14.03 -4.33 -4.21
CA ASN A 56 -13.76 -3.61 -5.45
C ASN A 56 -13.68 -2.10 -5.23
N ASP A 57 -14.57 -1.53 -4.43
CA ASP A 57 -14.53 -0.10 -4.12
C ASP A 57 -13.33 0.29 -3.26
N ALA A 58 -12.94 -0.54 -2.30
CA ALA A 58 -11.71 -0.34 -1.54
C ALA A 58 -10.48 -0.38 -2.47
N LEU A 59 -10.42 -1.31 -3.41
CA LEU A 59 -9.32 -1.43 -4.37
C LEU A 59 -9.22 -0.23 -5.31
N LYS A 60 -10.34 0.32 -5.77
CA LYS A 60 -10.34 1.57 -6.57
C LYS A 60 -9.74 2.74 -5.80
N ARG A 61 -10.04 2.85 -4.49
CA ARG A 61 -9.46 3.89 -3.62
C ARG A 61 -7.98 3.67 -3.38
N VAL A 62 -7.55 2.43 -3.12
CA VAL A 62 -6.12 2.09 -3.01
C VAL A 62 -5.40 2.48 -4.30
N LEU A 63 -5.93 2.10 -5.45
CA LEU A 63 -5.32 2.41 -6.75
C LEU A 63 -5.21 3.92 -6.96
N THR A 64 -6.27 4.67 -6.65
CA THR A 64 -6.29 6.13 -6.79
C THR A 64 -5.24 6.78 -5.89
N CYS A 65 -5.15 6.34 -4.63
CA CYS A 65 -4.12 6.75 -3.67
C CYS A 65 -2.71 6.46 -4.22
N ALA A 66 -2.44 5.21 -4.58
CA ALA A 66 -1.14 4.78 -5.09
C ALA A 66 -0.73 5.55 -6.36
N SER A 67 -1.66 5.71 -7.30
CA SER A 67 -1.41 6.42 -8.56
C SER A 67 -1.09 7.90 -8.33
N THR A 68 -1.90 8.60 -7.52
CA THR A 68 -1.71 10.02 -7.22
C THR A 68 -0.38 10.27 -6.49
N ASN A 69 -0.05 9.39 -5.54
CA ASN A 69 1.20 9.49 -4.79
C ASN A 69 2.41 9.15 -5.67
N MET A 70 2.30 8.17 -6.57
CA MET A 70 3.33 7.89 -7.57
C MET A 70 3.58 9.09 -8.49
N GLU A 71 2.54 9.72 -9.03
CA GLU A 71 2.69 10.91 -9.89
C GLU A 71 3.45 12.03 -9.17
N THR A 72 3.07 12.27 -7.92
CA THR A 72 3.74 13.26 -7.07
C THR A 72 5.22 12.90 -6.88
N LEU A 73 5.51 11.66 -6.47
CA LEU A 73 6.88 11.18 -6.24
C LEU A 73 7.73 11.18 -7.51
N ILE A 74 7.17 10.81 -8.67
CA ILE A 74 7.86 10.89 -9.97
C ILE A 74 8.25 12.32 -10.28
N SER A 75 7.34 13.28 -10.09
CA SER A 75 7.63 14.70 -10.31
C SER A 75 8.80 15.18 -9.43
N HIS A 76 8.81 14.79 -8.16
CA HIS A 76 9.91 15.10 -7.24
C HIS A 76 11.21 14.39 -7.63
N LYS A 77 11.15 13.10 -7.96
CA LYS A 77 12.31 12.31 -8.39
C LYS A 77 12.98 12.93 -9.61
N ARG A 78 12.19 13.40 -10.57
CA ARG A 78 12.72 14.08 -11.76
C ARG A 78 13.49 15.35 -11.41
N GLN A 79 13.00 16.13 -10.44
CA GLN A 79 13.74 17.28 -9.92
C GLN A 79 15.06 16.82 -9.27
N PHE A 80 15.06 15.69 -8.55
CA PHE A 80 16.27 15.22 -7.88
C PHE A 80 17.32 14.65 -8.84
N LEU A 81 16.92 13.83 -9.80
CA LEU A 81 17.86 13.18 -10.71
C LEU A 81 18.61 14.17 -11.59
N ASN A 82 17.93 15.21 -12.08
CA ASN A 82 18.53 16.16 -13.00
C ASN A 82 19.35 17.24 -12.27
N ASP A 83 18.91 17.63 -11.08
CA ASP A 83 19.41 18.85 -10.44
C ASP A 83 20.13 18.54 -9.11
N LEU A 84 19.47 17.85 -8.18
CA LEU A 84 19.99 17.69 -6.81
C LEU A 84 21.09 16.61 -6.71
N ALA A 85 20.86 15.42 -7.29
CA ALA A 85 21.76 14.28 -7.15
C ALA A 85 23.19 14.57 -7.63
N PRO A 86 23.41 15.20 -8.81
CA PRO A 86 24.77 15.54 -9.25
C PRO A 86 25.48 16.53 -8.30
N GLU A 87 24.72 17.46 -7.71
CA GLU A 87 25.28 18.42 -6.78
C GLU A 87 25.55 17.82 -5.40
N VAL A 88 24.72 16.88 -4.94
CA VAL A 88 24.97 16.08 -3.72
C VAL A 88 26.23 15.25 -3.88
N ASP A 89 26.40 14.55 -5.02
CA ASP A 89 27.63 13.79 -5.31
C ASP A 89 28.87 14.69 -5.35
N THR A 90 28.74 15.90 -5.92
CA THR A 90 29.82 16.87 -5.98
C THR A 90 30.19 17.37 -4.58
N MET A 91 29.20 17.73 -3.77
CA MET A 91 29.42 18.16 -2.39
C MET A 91 30.06 17.05 -1.56
N GLN A 92 29.58 15.80 -1.71
CA GLN A 92 30.11 14.66 -1.00
C GLN A 92 31.63 14.51 -1.22
N LYS A 93 32.07 14.56 -2.47
CA LYS A 93 33.50 14.49 -2.82
C LYS A 93 34.30 15.65 -2.22
N LEU A 94 33.75 16.86 -2.22
CA LEU A 94 34.40 18.02 -1.62
C LEU A 94 34.51 17.90 -0.10
N VAL A 95 33.48 17.37 0.55
CA VAL A 95 33.47 17.11 1.99
C VAL A 95 34.50 16.05 2.36
N GLU A 96 34.52 14.93 1.64
CA GLU A 96 35.49 13.84 1.83
C GLU A 96 36.93 14.35 1.67
N ALA A 97 37.23 15.08 0.60
CA ALA A 97 38.55 15.69 0.41
C ALA A 97 38.93 16.68 1.52
N SER A 98 37.95 17.39 2.10
CA SER A 98 38.20 18.32 3.21
C SER A 98 38.52 17.63 4.53
N TYR A 99 38.15 16.35 4.70
CA TYR A 99 38.56 15.56 5.86
C TYR A 99 40.01 15.05 5.73
N GLU A 100 40.48 14.83 4.50
CA GLU A 100 41.87 14.44 4.22
C GLU A 100 42.86 15.59 4.45
N ASP A 101 42.44 16.84 4.16
CA ASP A 101 43.21 18.06 4.48
C ASP A 101 42.33 19.08 5.22
N ALA A 102 42.15 18.86 6.52
CA ALA A 102 41.34 19.70 7.40
C ALA A 102 41.80 21.16 7.50
N THR A 103 43.00 21.49 7.02
CA THR A 103 43.54 22.85 7.03
C THR A 103 43.15 23.66 5.80
N ASN A 104 42.67 23.00 4.74
CA ASN A 104 42.36 23.61 3.46
C ASN A 104 40.89 23.44 3.06
N ILE A 105 39.99 24.18 3.72
CA ILE A 105 38.55 24.18 3.38
C ILE A 105 38.19 25.05 2.16
N LYS A 106 39.17 25.73 1.56
CA LYS A 106 38.93 26.64 0.44
C LYS A 106 38.26 25.96 -0.77
N PRO A 107 38.66 24.74 -1.20
CA PRO A 107 37.99 24.04 -2.29
C PRO A 107 36.53 23.70 -1.97
N LEU A 108 36.23 23.34 -0.72
CA LEU A 108 34.86 23.07 -0.27
C LEU A 108 33.99 24.33 -0.36
N VAL A 109 34.48 25.47 0.12
CA VAL A 109 33.76 26.75 0.06
C VAL A 109 33.55 27.22 -1.38
N GLU A 110 34.59 27.19 -2.21
CA GLU A 110 34.50 27.63 -3.61
C GLU A 110 33.65 26.69 -4.46
N GLY A 111 33.67 25.39 -4.16
CA GLY A 111 32.83 24.39 -4.79
C GLY A 111 31.37 24.53 -4.37
N SER A 112 31.10 24.69 -3.08
CA SER A 112 29.73 24.79 -2.55
C SER A 112 28.96 25.99 -3.11
N GLN A 113 29.62 27.12 -3.32
CA GLN A 113 29.00 28.32 -3.91
C GLN A 113 28.45 28.11 -5.32
N LYS A 114 28.90 27.08 -6.03
CA LYS A 114 28.46 26.75 -7.40
C LYS A 114 27.26 25.81 -7.43
N LEU A 115 26.87 25.24 -6.28
CA LEU A 115 25.84 24.22 -6.17
C LEU A 115 24.50 24.85 -5.82
N ARG A 116 23.77 25.30 -6.84
CA ARG A 116 22.53 26.07 -6.65
C ARG A 116 21.41 25.20 -6.07
N TYR A 117 21.22 24.02 -6.63
CA TYR A 117 20.12 23.12 -6.29
C TYR A 117 20.33 22.45 -4.92
N PHE A 118 21.58 22.29 -4.50
CA PHE A 118 22.01 21.79 -3.20
C PHE A 118 21.51 22.66 -2.05
N TYR A 119 21.37 23.97 -2.26
CA TYR A 119 20.81 24.91 -1.28
C TYR A 119 19.37 25.34 -1.59
N GLN A 120 18.75 24.76 -2.61
CA GLN A 120 17.35 25.06 -2.92
C GLN A 120 16.41 24.32 -1.98
N THR A 121 15.41 25.03 -1.44
CA THR A 121 14.35 24.41 -0.65
C THR A 121 13.42 23.59 -1.53
N ILE A 122 12.98 22.45 -1.00
CA ILE A 122 12.12 21.51 -1.73
C ILE A 122 10.69 21.62 -1.19
N PRO A 123 9.67 21.77 -2.06
CA PRO A 123 8.28 21.84 -1.64
C PRO A 123 7.82 20.53 -1.01
N HIS A 124 6.79 20.61 -0.17
CA HIS A 124 6.16 19.43 0.41
C HIS A 124 5.53 18.58 -0.69
N ALA A 125 5.76 17.26 -0.66
CA ALA A 125 5.01 16.35 -1.52
C ALA A 125 3.63 16.15 -0.92
N TYR A 126 2.60 16.51 -1.67
CA TYR A 126 1.23 16.21 -1.30
C TYR A 126 1.03 14.70 -1.22
N GLU A 127 0.54 14.23 -0.08
CA GLU A 127 0.23 12.83 0.19
C GLU A 127 -1.28 12.67 0.19
N LEU A 128 -1.80 11.85 -0.72
CA LEU A 128 -3.17 11.37 -0.65
C LEU A 128 -3.20 10.24 0.39
N GLU A 129 -3.99 10.44 1.44
CA GLU A 129 -4.11 9.48 2.55
C GLU A 129 -4.55 8.08 2.05
N PRO A 130 -4.09 7.01 2.71
CA PRO A 130 -4.49 5.68 2.31
C PRO A 130 -5.97 5.46 2.68
N PRO A 131 -6.64 4.48 2.05
CA PRO A 131 -7.94 3.99 2.50
C PRO A 131 -7.92 3.65 3.99
N ASP A 132 -9.08 3.79 4.64
CA ASP A 132 -9.16 3.56 6.08
C ASP A 132 -8.90 2.08 6.45
N PHE A 133 -8.70 1.83 7.74
CA PHE A 133 -8.41 0.47 8.22
C PHE A 133 -9.53 -0.53 7.90
N LEU A 134 -10.80 -0.09 7.89
CA LEU A 134 -11.94 -0.96 7.60
C LEU A 134 -11.96 -1.34 6.11
N GLU A 135 -11.63 -0.41 5.22
CA GLU A 135 -11.48 -0.65 3.78
C GLU A 135 -10.30 -1.59 3.51
N LEU A 136 -9.14 -1.34 4.12
CA LEU A 136 -7.95 -2.19 3.94
C LEU A 136 -8.12 -3.60 4.54
N SER A 137 -8.83 -3.73 5.67
CA SER A 137 -9.05 -5.05 6.30
C SER A 137 -9.93 -5.96 5.45
N ARG A 138 -10.91 -5.42 4.73
CA ARG A 138 -11.72 -6.17 3.75
C ARG A 138 -10.86 -6.72 2.61
N VAL A 139 -9.87 -5.95 2.18
CA VAL A 139 -8.96 -6.34 1.10
C VAL A 139 -7.89 -7.32 1.61
N ALA A 140 -7.50 -7.21 2.88
CA ALA A 140 -6.47 -8.06 3.48
C ALA A 140 -6.86 -9.54 3.57
N GLU A 141 -8.16 -9.88 3.56
CA GLU A 141 -8.63 -11.27 3.49
C GLU A 141 -8.21 -11.95 2.16
N GLU A 142 -8.18 -11.20 1.06
CA GLU A 142 -7.82 -11.71 -0.27
C GLU A 142 -6.43 -11.29 -0.73
N MET A 143 -5.83 -10.29 -0.10
CA MET A 143 -4.51 -9.74 -0.45
C MET A 143 -3.78 -9.27 0.82
N PRO A 144 -3.35 -10.19 1.70
CA PRO A 144 -2.76 -9.83 2.98
C PRO A 144 -1.53 -8.91 2.82
N HIS A 145 -0.73 -9.16 1.78
CA HIS A 145 0.48 -8.39 1.49
C HIS A 145 0.22 -6.96 1.00
N LEU A 146 -0.95 -6.67 0.41
CA LEU A 146 -1.27 -5.34 -0.10
C LEU A 146 -1.27 -4.29 1.02
N SER A 147 -1.84 -4.64 2.18
CA SER A 147 -1.84 -3.76 3.36
C SER A 147 -0.42 -3.38 3.80
N THR A 148 0.52 -4.33 3.72
CA THR A 148 1.92 -4.12 4.08
C THR A 148 2.62 -3.22 3.07
N PHE A 149 2.36 -3.41 1.77
CA PHE A 149 2.95 -2.58 0.71
C PHE A 149 2.48 -1.13 0.82
N ILE A 150 1.17 -0.91 1.00
CA ILE A 150 0.60 0.44 1.20
C ILE A 150 1.20 1.07 2.45
N HIS A 151 1.22 0.36 3.59
CA HIS A 151 1.76 0.90 4.82
C HIS A 151 3.24 1.32 4.68
N ARG A 152 4.05 0.50 4.01
CA ARG A 152 5.47 0.82 3.73
C ARG A 152 5.59 2.01 2.78
N ALA A 153 4.77 2.08 1.73
CA ALA A 153 4.74 3.21 0.81
C ALA A 153 4.43 4.53 1.54
N MET A 154 3.38 4.56 2.37
CA MET A 154 3.00 5.73 3.14
C MET A 154 4.06 6.11 4.19
N SER A 155 4.66 5.10 4.83
CA SER A 155 5.74 5.34 5.80
C SER A 155 6.97 5.97 5.14
N ALA A 156 7.38 5.46 3.97
CA ALA A 156 8.46 6.06 3.18
C ALA A 156 8.09 7.48 2.70
N MET A 157 6.84 7.72 2.27
CA MET A 157 6.40 9.06 1.86
C MET A 157 6.43 10.07 3.03
N LYS A 158 6.06 9.64 4.23
CA LYS A 158 6.16 10.45 5.47
C LYS A 158 7.60 10.73 5.84
N GLU A 159 8.45 9.71 5.79
CA GLU A 159 9.90 9.84 6.03
C GLU A 159 10.53 10.83 5.04
N TYR A 160 10.22 10.71 3.76
CA TYR A 160 10.66 11.67 2.73
C TYR A 160 10.27 13.11 3.10
N ASN A 161 9.02 13.32 3.51
CA ASN A 161 8.52 14.64 3.89
C ASN A 161 9.20 15.19 5.17
N ALA A 162 9.58 14.31 6.10
CA ALA A 162 10.33 14.65 7.30
C ALA A 162 11.80 15.03 6.98
N ILE A 163 12.51 14.21 6.22
CA ILE A 163 13.88 14.49 5.73
C ILE A 163 13.90 15.83 4.97
N ARG A 164 12.93 16.05 4.09
CA ARG A 164 12.76 17.32 3.36
C ARG A 164 12.60 18.52 4.30
N LEU A 165 11.80 18.38 5.36
CA LEU A 165 11.61 19.44 6.36
C LEU A 165 12.93 19.75 7.08
N GLU A 166 13.61 18.71 7.55
CA GLU A 166 14.90 18.84 8.23
C GLU A 166 15.95 19.51 7.33
N ARG A 167 16.06 19.06 6.07
CA ARG A 167 16.95 19.67 5.08
C ARG A 167 16.66 21.15 4.86
N ASN A 168 15.39 21.53 4.71
CA ASN A 168 15.01 22.93 4.53
C ASN A 168 15.34 23.77 5.77
N THR A 169 15.20 23.20 6.97
CA THR A 169 15.63 23.84 8.22
C THR A 169 17.15 24.04 8.24
N LEU A 170 17.93 23.01 7.89
CA LEU A 170 19.39 23.08 7.80
C LEU A 170 19.88 24.13 6.78
N ILE A 171 19.20 24.26 5.64
CA ILE A 171 19.51 25.32 4.66
C ILE A 171 19.31 26.71 5.28
N SER A 172 18.20 26.90 5.98
CA SER A 172 17.91 28.17 6.67
C SER A 172 18.94 28.46 7.77
N GLU A 173 19.33 27.46 8.55
CA GLU A 173 20.36 27.59 9.60
C GLU A 173 21.73 27.92 9.01
N HIS A 174 22.15 27.19 7.97
CA HIS A 174 23.36 27.47 7.21
C HIS A 174 23.39 28.91 6.71
N ALA A 175 22.29 29.41 6.12
CA ALA A 175 22.20 30.77 5.64
C ALA A 175 22.35 31.82 6.76
N LYS A 176 21.72 31.59 7.91
CA LYS A 176 21.81 32.47 9.09
C LYS A 176 23.24 32.51 9.66
N GLU A 177 23.87 31.36 9.81
CA GLU A 177 25.23 31.29 10.33
C GLU A 177 26.25 31.85 9.33
N ASN A 178 26.03 31.65 8.02
CA ASN A 178 26.90 32.23 6.99
C ASN A 178 26.93 33.76 7.10
N ALA A 179 25.77 34.38 7.31
CA ALA A 179 25.65 35.83 7.50
C ALA A 179 26.37 36.33 8.77
N ALA A 180 26.49 35.48 9.80
CA ALA A 180 27.21 35.78 11.03
C ALA A 180 28.72 35.49 10.97
N GLY A 181 29.19 34.82 9.90
CA GLY A 181 30.58 34.41 9.72
C GLY A 181 30.85 32.99 10.23
N MET A 182 30.56 31.98 9.40
CA MET A 182 30.85 30.58 9.73
C MET A 182 32.35 30.29 9.78
N ASN A 183 32.76 29.48 10.77
CA ASN A 183 34.09 28.88 10.79
C ASN A 183 34.16 27.62 9.90
N ALA A 184 35.38 27.13 9.67
CA ALA A 184 35.64 25.99 8.80
C ALA A 184 34.89 24.71 9.22
N TYR A 185 34.84 24.41 10.52
CA TYR A 185 34.13 23.24 11.04
C TYR A 185 32.62 23.31 10.80
N ARG A 186 32.02 24.50 10.91
CA ARG A 186 30.59 24.69 10.64
C ARG A 186 30.27 24.53 9.16
N VAL A 187 31.15 25.00 8.26
CA VAL A 187 31.01 24.76 6.81
C VAL A 187 31.01 23.26 6.51
N GLN A 188 31.98 22.51 7.04
CA GLN A 188 32.05 21.06 6.87
C GLN A 188 30.82 20.35 7.45
N TYR A 189 30.37 20.75 8.64
CA TYR A 189 29.18 20.20 9.28
C TYR A 189 27.94 20.34 8.40
N PHE A 190 27.63 21.57 7.93
CA PHE A 190 26.44 21.78 7.10
C PHE A 190 26.55 21.07 5.76
N ALA A 191 27.73 21.09 5.13
CA ALA A 191 27.94 20.39 3.87
C ALA A 191 27.71 18.88 4.03
N ASN A 192 28.24 18.27 5.09
CA ASN A 192 28.03 16.84 5.37
C ASN A 192 26.57 16.51 5.69
N MET A 193 25.93 17.28 6.58
CA MET A 193 24.53 17.06 6.95
C MET A 193 23.59 17.21 5.75
N LEU A 194 23.74 18.28 4.96
CA LEU A 194 22.91 18.51 3.78
C LEU A 194 23.12 17.45 2.69
N THR A 195 24.34 16.93 2.55
CA THR A 195 24.65 15.80 1.66
C THR A 195 23.92 14.54 2.13
N GLY A 196 24.01 14.22 3.42
CA GLY A 196 23.30 13.08 4.02
C GLY A 196 21.79 13.17 3.83
N GLN A 197 21.20 14.35 4.08
CA GLN A 197 19.77 14.59 3.86
C GLN A 197 19.41 14.49 2.37
N GLY A 198 20.24 15.02 1.46
CA GLY A 198 20.04 14.91 0.02
C GLY A 198 20.01 13.45 -0.46
N ASN A 199 20.97 12.64 -0.02
CA ASN A 199 21.02 11.20 -0.29
C ASN A 199 19.80 10.47 0.31
N GLY A 200 19.43 10.80 1.55
CA GLY A 200 18.23 10.27 2.20
C GLY A 200 16.97 10.53 1.37
N MET A 201 16.77 11.76 0.91
CA MET A 201 15.61 12.11 0.07
C MET A 201 15.55 11.29 -1.22
N ILE A 202 16.68 11.12 -1.92
CA ILE A 202 16.75 10.34 -3.16
C ILE A 202 16.38 8.87 -2.90
N LEU A 203 16.95 8.28 -1.85
CA LEU A 203 16.69 6.88 -1.49
C LEU A 203 15.23 6.65 -1.07
N THR A 204 14.70 7.51 -0.20
CA THR A 204 13.34 7.33 0.32
C THR A 204 12.27 7.53 -0.76
N VAL A 205 12.50 8.43 -1.74
CA VAL A 205 11.60 8.55 -2.90
C VAL A 205 11.59 7.29 -3.75
N ASP A 206 12.76 6.69 -3.99
CA ASP A 206 12.86 5.42 -4.73
C ASP A 206 12.11 4.30 -4.03
N ASP A 207 12.28 4.20 -2.70
CA ASP A 207 11.63 3.17 -1.90
C ASP A 207 10.11 3.35 -1.88
N ALA A 208 9.63 4.59 -1.68
CA ALA A 208 8.21 4.91 -1.73
C ALA A 208 7.59 4.56 -3.10
N LEU A 209 8.26 4.93 -4.20
CA LEU A 209 7.81 4.59 -5.56
C LEU A 209 7.72 3.08 -5.77
N ALA A 210 8.72 2.34 -5.33
CA ALA A 210 8.74 0.89 -5.52
C ALA A 210 7.61 0.20 -4.74
N PHE A 211 7.29 0.62 -3.52
CA PHE A 211 6.16 0.05 -2.77
C PHE A 211 4.80 0.40 -3.37
N PHE A 212 4.62 1.61 -3.92
CA PHE A 212 3.39 1.93 -4.65
C PHE A 212 3.27 1.14 -5.95
N MET A 213 4.38 0.87 -6.65
CA MET A 213 4.38 -0.03 -7.81
C MET A 213 3.96 -1.45 -7.43
N LEU A 214 4.55 -2.02 -6.36
CA LEU A 214 4.15 -3.34 -5.86
C LEU A 214 2.67 -3.39 -5.48
N SER A 215 2.15 -2.31 -4.90
CA SER A 215 0.72 -2.18 -4.58
C SER A 215 -0.14 -2.20 -5.83
N ASN A 216 0.21 -1.42 -6.86
CA ASN A 216 -0.51 -1.40 -8.14
C ASN A 216 -0.46 -2.75 -8.84
N GLU A 217 0.70 -3.38 -8.92
CA GLU A 217 0.87 -4.69 -9.54
C GLU A 217 0.06 -5.78 -8.81
N GLN A 218 -0.02 -5.74 -7.47
CA GLN A 218 -0.84 -6.67 -6.68
C GLN A 218 -2.33 -6.50 -7.00
N ILE A 219 -2.79 -5.26 -7.18
CA ILE A 219 -4.17 -4.92 -7.54
C ILE A 219 -4.47 -5.37 -8.98
N GLU A 220 -3.56 -5.12 -9.93
CA GLU A 220 -3.72 -5.57 -11.32
C GLU A 220 -3.84 -7.09 -11.40
N ASN A 221 -2.97 -7.82 -10.68
CA ASN A 221 -3.01 -9.27 -10.61
C ASN A 221 -4.34 -9.81 -10.04
N TYR A 222 -4.93 -9.10 -9.06
CA TYR A 222 -6.24 -9.45 -8.51
C TYR A 222 -7.36 -9.32 -9.55
N PHE A 223 -7.42 -8.18 -10.24
CA PHE A 223 -8.45 -7.93 -11.24
C PHE A 223 -8.34 -8.91 -12.42
N ASP A 224 -7.12 -9.22 -12.85
CA ASP A 224 -6.90 -10.21 -13.91
C ASP A 224 -7.33 -11.63 -13.51
N HIS A 225 -7.36 -11.95 -12.20
CA HIS A 225 -7.71 -13.28 -11.69
C HIS A 225 -9.20 -13.45 -11.33
N LYS A 226 -9.83 -12.46 -10.68
CA LYS A 226 -11.17 -12.61 -10.06
C LYS A 226 -12.30 -11.90 -10.81
N VAL A 227 -12.03 -10.73 -11.40
CA VAL A 227 -13.07 -9.83 -11.91
C VAL A 227 -12.77 -9.54 -13.37
N LYS A 228 -13.29 -10.36 -14.30
CA LYS A 228 -13.16 -10.12 -15.75
C LYS A 228 -13.42 -8.62 -16.04
N LEU A 229 -12.38 -7.93 -16.51
CA LEU A 229 -12.18 -6.47 -16.54
C LEU A 229 -13.27 -5.67 -17.28
N GLU A 230 -14.49 -5.59 -16.78
CA GLU A 230 -15.45 -4.59 -17.26
C GLU A 230 -15.42 -3.36 -16.33
N GLY A 231 -14.78 -2.29 -16.81
CA GLY A 231 -14.85 -0.96 -16.20
C GLY A 231 -13.69 -0.54 -15.29
N PHE A 232 -12.60 -1.31 -15.20
CA PHE A 232 -11.44 -0.93 -14.41
C PHE A 232 -10.45 -0.06 -15.20
N MET A 233 -10.13 1.14 -14.70
CA MET A 233 -9.05 1.95 -15.26
C MET A 233 -7.72 1.51 -14.67
N ARG A 234 -6.87 0.90 -15.50
CA ARG A 234 -5.48 0.60 -15.13
C ARG A 234 -4.67 1.90 -15.13
N TYR A 235 -4.06 2.22 -14.00
CA TYR A 235 -3.08 3.30 -13.98
C TYR A 235 -1.80 2.85 -14.65
N ARG A 236 -1.41 3.53 -15.72
CA ARG A 236 -0.12 3.33 -16.37
C ARG A 236 0.68 4.62 -16.26
N PRO A 237 1.85 4.58 -15.60
CA PRO A 237 2.78 5.70 -15.66
C PRO A 237 3.08 6.03 -17.12
N THR A 238 3.22 7.31 -17.46
CA THR A 238 3.65 7.71 -18.80
C THR A 238 5.01 7.11 -19.15
N ASP A 239 5.32 6.89 -20.43
CA ASP A 239 6.64 6.36 -20.86
C ASP A 239 7.82 7.16 -20.30
N LYS A 240 7.61 8.46 -20.09
CA LYS A 240 8.59 9.34 -19.46
C LYS A 240 8.79 9.00 -17.98
N ALA A 241 7.69 8.84 -17.24
CA ALA A 241 7.72 8.41 -15.85
C ALA A 241 8.35 7.02 -15.68
N ILE A 242 8.10 6.10 -16.62
CA ILE A 242 8.69 4.75 -16.61
C ILE A 242 10.22 4.80 -16.65
N ARG A 243 10.80 5.70 -17.46
CA ARG A 243 12.27 5.88 -17.52
C ARG A 243 12.87 6.46 -16.24
N GLU A 244 12.03 7.08 -15.42
CA GLU A 244 12.41 7.70 -14.15
C GLU A 244 12.18 6.73 -12.97
N LEU A 245 11.60 5.55 -13.21
CA LEU A 245 11.49 4.51 -12.18
C LEU A 245 12.88 4.00 -11.77
N PRO A 246 13.02 3.45 -10.54
CA PRO A 246 14.28 2.84 -10.12
C PRO A 246 14.74 1.81 -11.15
N ALA A 247 15.98 1.97 -11.66
CA ALA A 247 16.53 1.07 -12.66
C ALA A 247 16.78 -0.35 -12.11
N ILE A 248 16.88 -0.47 -10.78
CA ILE A 248 17.07 -1.72 -10.06
C ILE A 248 15.79 -1.99 -9.26
N ASP A 249 15.21 -3.17 -9.45
CA ASP A 249 14.14 -3.66 -8.57
C ASP A 249 14.73 -4.04 -7.20
N ARG A 250 14.78 -3.04 -6.31
CA ARG A 250 15.28 -3.18 -4.94
C ARG A 250 14.49 -4.17 -4.09
N PHE A 251 13.27 -4.48 -4.51
CA PHE A 251 12.33 -5.31 -3.75
C PHE A 251 11.85 -6.51 -4.55
N SER A 252 12.69 -7.02 -5.44
CA SER A 252 12.42 -8.23 -6.24
C SER A 252 11.98 -9.43 -5.38
N GLU A 253 12.55 -9.60 -4.18
CA GLU A 253 12.09 -10.65 -3.26
C GLU A 253 10.70 -10.38 -2.65
N LEU A 254 10.31 -9.11 -2.46
CA LEU A 254 8.95 -8.77 -2.03
C LEU A 254 7.95 -8.92 -3.19
N ARG A 255 8.40 -8.70 -4.42
CA ARG A 255 7.64 -9.03 -5.64
C ARG A 255 7.37 -10.53 -5.73
N ASN A 256 8.31 -11.37 -5.30
CA ASN A 256 8.10 -12.83 -5.19
C ASN A 256 7.13 -13.23 -4.06
N GLN A 257 6.93 -12.35 -3.07
CA GLN A 257 5.92 -12.51 -2.01
C GLN A 257 4.55 -11.96 -2.43
N MET A 258 4.41 -11.51 -3.68
CA MET A 258 3.12 -11.12 -4.24
C MET A 258 2.24 -12.35 -4.47
N VAL A 259 0.94 -12.14 -4.22
CA VAL A 259 -0.19 -13.08 -4.31
C VAL A 259 -0.33 -14.06 -3.14
N ASP A 260 -1.46 -13.97 -2.42
CA ASP A 260 -2.38 -15.12 -2.35
C ASP A 260 -3.84 -14.71 -2.14
N PHE A 261 -4.73 -15.25 -2.97
CA PHE A 261 -6.15 -14.94 -3.16
C PHE A 261 -7.03 -16.08 -2.60
N ALA A 262 -6.89 -16.33 -1.29
CA ALA A 262 -7.13 -17.63 -0.65
C ALA A 262 -8.40 -18.41 -1.10
N GLU A 263 -8.10 -19.65 -1.58
CA GLU A 263 -8.86 -20.79 -2.16
C GLU A 263 -9.62 -20.59 -3.50
N ARG A 264 -9.21 -21.25 -4.60
CA ARG A 264 -9.31 -22.71 -4.90
C ARG A 264 -10.69 -23.31 -4.64
N THR A 265 -11.64 -23.04 -5.54
CA THR A 265 -12.89 -23.80 -5.65
C THR A 265 -12.61 -25.21 -6.19
N GLY A 266 -12.32 -26.17 -5.31
CA GLY A 266 -12.41 -27.61 -5.64
C GLY A 266 -11.32 -28.50 -5.03
N ALA A 267 -11.59 -29.01 -3.83
CA ALA A 267 -11.26 -30.38 -3.44
C ALA A 267 -12.51 -30.99 -2.80
#